data_AF-A0A5Q0H2R1-F1
#
_entry.id   AF-A0A5Q0H2R1-F1
#
_cell.length_a   1.000
_cell.length_b   1.000
_cell.length_c   1.000
_cell.angle_alpha   90.00
_cell.angle_beta   90.00
_cell.angle_gamma   90.00
#
_symmetry.space_group_name_H-M   'P 1'
#
loop_
_entity.id
_entity.type
_entity.pdbx_description
1 polymer ?
#
loop_
_entity_poly.entity_id
_entity_poly.type
_entity_poly.pdbx_seq_one_letter_code
_entity_poly.pdbx_strand_id
1 'polypeptide(L)'
;MAVSGNCAPWPTSRWWPNWSPWPPRAREQGLVEKLRGTADTLGHRDVHTPLGVAAPVLVPDWADGDLLVGPAEATMLVDVKTVVTLADPRRVAGWCWQILAYTWLDSLDLHRIRSVGLYLARHGVLVAWSARTLAGALLGDNNPGRVDQARREFVEVATQVIRGKGGVLPIA
;
A
#
# COMPACT_ATOMS: atom_id res chain seq x y z
N MET A 1 -58.80 -28.00 -23.69
CA MET A 1 -59.21 -27.55 -22.35
C MET A 1 -58.13 -26.64 -21.78
N ALA A 2 -58.56 -25.64 -21.02
CA ALA A 2 -57.81 -24.47 -20.60
C ALA A 2 -56.83 -24.71 -19.43
N VAL A 3 -55.78 -23.89 -19.41
CA VAL A 3 -54.99 -23.27 -18.32
C VAL A 3 -55.02 -23.90 -16.92
N SER A 4 -53.83 -24.24 -16.40
CA SER A 4 -53.34 -23.82 -15.07
C SER A 4 -51.95 -24.40 -14.79
N GLY A 5 -51.01 -23.55 -14.35
CA GLY A 5 -49.90 -23.99 -13.50
C GLY A 5 -48.51 -24.04 -14.14
N ASN A 6 -47.80 -22.92 -14.02
CA ASN A 6 -46.35 -22.76 -14.14
C ASN A 6 -45.51 -23.95 -13.66
N CYS A 7 -44.48 -24.33 -14.45
CA CYS A 7 -43.05 -24.22 -14.12
C CYS A 7 -42.24 -25.13 -15.05
N ALA A 8 -41.45 -24.51 -15.93
CA ALA A 8 -40.48 -25.19 -16.78
C ALA A 8 -39.25 -25.67 -15.96
N PRO A 9 -38.52 -26.70 -16.42
CA PRO A 9 -37.49 -27.40 -15.65
C PRO A 9 -36.15 -26.68 -15.71
N TRP A 10 -35.36 -26.76 -14.63
CA TRP A 10 -33.98 -26.28 -14.58
C TRP A 10 -32.99 -27.41 -14.96
N PRO A 11 -32.06 -27.18 -15.89
CA PRO A 11 -30.89 -28.02 -16.06
C PRO A 11 -29.57 -27.36 -15.60
N THR A 12 -28.75 -28.23 -15.01
CA THR A 12 -27.26 -28.25 -15.01
C THR A 12 -26.48 -27.12 -14.36
N SER A 13 -26.03 -27.38 -13.13
CA SER A 13 -24.61 -27.38 -12.67
C SER A 13 -24.61 -27.10 -11.16
N ARG A 14 -24.02 -28.03 -10.42
CA ARG A 14 -24.04 -28.06 -8.95
C ARG A 14 -22.63 -27.71 -8.48
N TRP A 15 -22.57 -26.93 -7.38
CA TRP A 15 -21.37 -26.38 -6.70
C TRP A 15 -20.83 -25.14 -7.43
N TRP A 16 -21.33 -23.91 -7.23
CA TRP A 16 -21.47 -23.11 -6.00
C TRP A 16 -22.66 -22.10 -6.11
N PRO A 17 -23.47 -21.87 -5.06
CA PRO A 17 -24.27 -20.63 -4.94
C PRO A 17 -24.05 -19.95 -3.56
N ASN A 18 -24.24 -18.66 -3.29
CA ASN A 18 -24.64 -17.47 -4.04
C ASN A 18 -24.58 -16.34 -2.98
N TRP A 19 -23.66 -15.38 -3.05
CA TRP A 19 -23.73 -14.17 -2.21
C TRP A 19 -24.33 -13.05 -3.07
N SER A 20 -25.48 -12.56 -2.60
CA SER A 20 -26.24 -11.43 -3.14
C SER A 20 -25.41 -10.16 -3.37
N PRO A 21 -25.87 -9.26 -4.26
CA PRO A 21 -25.17 -8.04 -4.57
C PRO A 21 -25.14 -7.09 -3.37
N TRP A 22 -23.96 -6.51 -3.20
CA TRP A 22 -23.60 -5.36 -2.37
C TRP A 22 -24.67 -4.23 -2.33
N PRO A 23 -24.74 -3.41 -1.25
CA PRO A 23 -25.84 -2.47 -1.03
C PRO A 23 -25.80 -1.24 -1.96
N PRO A 24 -26.89 -0.46 -2.05
CA PRO A 24 -26.96 0.73 -2.91
C PRO A 24 -26.02 1.85 -2.42
N ARG A 25 -25.41 2.57 -3.38
CA ARG A 25 -24.44 3.69 -3.25
C ARG A 25 -24.78 4.77 -2.20
N ALA A 26 -26.01 4.84 -1.72
CA ALA A 26 -26.44 5.77 -0.67
C ALA A 26 -25.90 5.42 0.74
N ARG A 27 -25.49 4.17 1.00
CA ARG A 27 -24.92 3.76 2.32
C ARG A 27 -23.44 4.10 2.51
N GLU A 28 -22.71 4.38 1.44
CA GLU A 28 -21.27 4.69 1.52
C GLU A 28 -21.02 6.11 2.06
N GLN A 29 -21.84 7.09 1.65
CA GLN A 29 -21.73 8.47 2.13
C GLN A 29 -22.00 8.58 3.63
N GLY A 30 -23.03 7.89 4.13
CA GLY A 30 -23.35 7.87 5.55
C GLY A 30 -22.29 7.19 6.41
N LEU A 31 -21.53 6.24 5.86
CA LEU A 31 -20.39 5.60 6.53
C LEU A 31 -19.19 6.57 6.62
N VAL A 32 -18.91 7.31 5.54
CA VAL A 32 -17.85 8.32 5.50
C VAL A 32 -18.15 9.48 6.46
N GLU A 33 -19.39 9.95 6.54
CA GLU A 33 -19.81 10.96 7.53
C GLU A 33 -19.72 10.43 8.96
N LYS A 34 -20.07 9.16 9.19
CA LYS A 34 -19.91 8.53 10.51
C LYS A 34 -18.44 8.41 10.91
N LEU A 35 -17.55 8.11 9.96
CA LEU A 35 -16.10 8.04 10.18
C LEU A 35 -15.51 9.43 10.46
N ARG A 36 -15.97 10.49 9.78
CA ARG A 36 -15.59 11.88 10.10
C ARG A 36 -16.02 12.29 11.50
N GLY A 37 -17.26 12.00 11.90
CA GLY A 37 -17.75 12.32 13.25
C GLY A 37 -17.07 11.52 14.38
N THR A 38 -16.46 10.37 14.06
CA THR A 38 -15.70 9.56 15.03
C THR A 38 -14.27 10.07 15.21
N ALA A 39 -13.68 10.71 14.19
CA ALA A 39 -12.37 11.35 14.29
C ALA A 39 -12.37 12.53 15.28
N ASP A 40 -13.51 13.24 15.40
CA ASP A 40 -13.68 14.35 16.34
C ASP A 40 -13.71 13.90 17.82
N THR A 41 -13.97 12.62 18.10
CA THR A 41 -14.08 12.09 19.47
C THR A 41 -12.76 11.51 20.02
N LEU A 42 -11.74 11.37 19.17
CA LEU A 42 -10.43 10.84 19.54
C LEU A 42 -9.42 11.99 19.75
N GLY A 43 -9.62 12.77 20.81
CA GLY A 43 -8.58 13.59 21.44
C GLY A 43 -7.93 14.65 20.55
N HIS A 44 -8.40 15.89 20.69
CA HIS A 44 -7.84 17.09 20.07
C HIS A 44 -6.32 17.24 20.33
N ARG A 45 -5.51 16.84 19.35
CA ARG A 45 -4.20 17.45 19.04
C ARG A 45 -4.39 18.18 17.72
N ASP A 46 -3.90 19.42 17.63
CA ASP A 46 -4.15 20.39 16.56
C ASP A 46 -4.62 19.79 15.22
N VAL A 47 -5.91 19.99 14.91
CA VAL A 47 -6.67 19.45 13.77
C VAL A 47 -6.09 19.84 12.40
N HIS A 48 -5.09 20.72 12.37
CA HIS A 48 -4.50 21.26 11.15
C HIS A 48 -3.19 20.59 10.71
N THR A 49 -2.66 19.63 11.48
CA THR A 49 -1.48 18.86 11.04
C THR A 49 -1.92 17.50 10.51
N PRO A 50 -1.77 17.22 9.19
CA PRO A 50 -2.05 15.90 8.64
C PRO A 50 -1.25 14.84 9.41
N LEU A 51 -1.92 13.80 9.93
CA LEU A 51 -1.26 12.68 10.61
C LEU A 51 -0.42 11.83 9.65
N GLY A 52 -0.71 11.94 8.35
CA GLY A 52 -0.05 11.20 7.28
C GLY A 52 -0.85 11.22 5.97
N VAL A 53 -0.30 10.60 4.93
CA VAL A 53 -0.95 10.37 3.63
C VAL A 53 -1.22 8.87 3.49
N ALA A 54 -2.46 8.49 3.24
CA ALA A 54 -2.80 7.11 2.87
C ALA A 54 -2.73 6.93 1.36
N ALA A 55 -2.20 5.78 0.91
CA ALA A 55 -1.99 5.44 -0.50
C ALA A 55 -1.24 6.55 -1.28
N PRO A 56 0.01 6.88 -0.87
CA PRO A 56 0.80 7.87 -1.61
C PRO A 56 1.03 7.40 -3.04
N VAL A 57 0.70 8.24 -4.01
CA VAL A 57 0.93 7.93 -5.43
C VAL A 57 2.39 8.19 -5.76
N LEU A 58 3.23 7.16 -5.63
CA LEU A 58 4.61 7.16 -6.10
C LEU A 58 4.67 6.84 -7.61
N VAL A 59 3.89 5.85 -8.02
CA VAL A 59 3.61 5.48 -9.41
C VAL A 59 2.12 5.12 -9.48
N PRO A 60 1.35 5.61 -10.47
CA PRO A 60 -0.05 5.24 -10.63
C PRO A 60 -0.24 3.72 -10.63
N ASP A 61 -1.21 3.23 -9.87
CA ASP A 61 -1.63 1.81 -9.76
C ASP A 61 -0.59 0.84 -9.15
N TRP A 62 0.47 1.34 -8.49
CA TRP A 62 1.51 0.47 -7.90
C TRP A 62 1.45 0.38 -6.37
N ALA A 63 1.19 1.49 -5.67
CA ALA A 63 1.11 1.52 -4.21
C ALA A 63 -0.36 1.55 -3.76
N ASP A 64 -0.84 0.46 -3.18
CA ASP A 64 -2.15 0.36 -2.53
C ASP A 64 -1.96 -0.22 -1.13
N GLY A 65 -2.46 0.49 -0.11
CA GLY A 65 -2.31 0.10 1.31
C GLY A 65 -1.09 0.65 2.07
N ASP A 66 -0.26 1.48 1.44
CA ASP A 66 0.88 2.13 2.10
C ASP A 66 0.49 3.45 2.78
N LEU A 67 1.23 3.84 3.82
CA LEU A 67 1.04 5.08 4.56
C LEU A 67 2.33 5.89 4.60
N LEU A 68 2.26 7.21 4.40
CA LEU A 68 3.31 8.13 4.80
C LEU A 68 2.94 8.75 6.14
N VAL A 69 3.80 8.64 7.14
CA VAL A 69 3.59 9.21 8.48
C VAL A 69 4.78 10.04 8.92
N GLY A 70 4.55 10.95 9.87
CA GLY A 70 5.60 11.82 10.42
C GLY A 70 5.61 13.22 9.79
N PRO A 71 6.61 14.04 10.15
CA PRO A 71 6.68 15.44 9.74
C PRO A 71 6.95 15.58 8.23
N ALA A 72 6.49 16.70 7.65
CA ALA A 72 6.61 16.98 6.22
C ALA A 72 8.06 17.08 5.74
N GLU A 73 9.03 17.28 6.63
CA GLU A 73 10.46 17.38 6.32
C GLU A 73 11.16 16.01 6.24
N ALA A 74 10.57 14.99 6.89
CA ALA A 74 11.14 13.66 6.98
C ALA A 74 10.06 12.63 7.30
N THR A 75 9.54 11.98 6.26
CA THR A 75 8.45 11.00 6.41
C THR A 75 8.96 9.56 6.57
N MET A 76 8.10 8.72 7.11
CA MET A 76 8.24 7.27 7.11
C MET A 76 7.20 6.66 6.17
N LEU A 77 7.65 5.84 5.22
CA LEU A 77 6.76 4.98 4.44
C LEU A 77 6.47 3.70 5.22
N VAL A 78 5.20 3.36 5.41
CA VAL A 78 4.75 2.19 6.16
C VAL A 78 3.89 1.30 5.28
N ASP A 79 4.29 0.05 5.15
CA ASP A 79 3.51 -1.00 4.50
C ASP A 79 2.82 -1.84 5.60
N VAL A 80 1.50 -2.00 5.49
CA VAL A 80 0.66 -2.67 6.48
C VAL A 80 0.39 -4.11 6.07
N LYS A 81 0.77 -5.07 6.92
CA LYS A 81 0.49 -6.50 6.70
C LYS A 81 -0.46 -7.05 7.77
N THR A 82 -1.65 -7.48 7.34
CA THR A 82 -2.75 -7.91 8.22
C THR A 82 -2.75 -9.41 8.51
N VAL A 83 -2.28 -10.24 7.59
CA VAL A 83 -2.17 -11.69 7.75
C VAL A 83 -0.74 -12.12 7.41
N VAL A 84 0.10 -12.30 8.43
CA VAL A 84 1.52 -12.65 8.28
C VAL A 84 1.87 -13.88 9.10
N THR A 85 2.60 -14.79 8.46
CA THR A 85 3.55 -15.67 9.14
C THR A 85 4.95 -15.20 8.76
N LEU A 86 5.81 -14.97 9.76
CA LEU A 86 7.22 -14.63 9.55
C LEU A 86 8.08 -15.88 9.28
N ALA A 87 7.47 -17.06 9.18
CA ALA A 87 8.16 -18.33 9.00
C ALA A 87 8.78 -18.50 7.59
N ASP A 88 8.43 -17.63 6.63
CA ASP A 88 9.01 -17.63 5.29
C ASP A 88 9.92 -16.39 5.09
N PRO A 89 11.24 -16.55 5.25
CA PRO A 89 12.20 -15.46 5.07
C PRO A 89 12.18 -14.86 3.65
N ARG A 90 11.84 -15.64 2.61
CA ARG A 90 11.81 -15.13 1.24
C ARG A 90 10.67 -14.16 1.04
N ARG A 91 9.51 -14.46 1.65
CA ARG A 91 8.35 -13.57 1.62
C ARG A 91 8.62 -12.27 2.37
N VAL A 92 9.24 -12.35 3.54
CA VAL A 92 9.64 -11.17 4.32
C VAL A 92 10.66 -10.32 3.53
N ALA A 93 11.66 -10.96 2.93
CA ALA A 93 12.62 -10.27 2.06
C ALA A 93 11.93 -9.59 0.87
N GLY A 94 10.90 -10.21 0.28
CA GLY A 94 10.09 -9.60 -0.78
C GLY A 94 9.41 -8.30 -0.34
N TRP A 95 8.83 -8.26 0.86
CA TRP A 95 8.24 -7.02 1.41
C TRP A 95 9.30 -5.94 1.67
N CYS A 96 10.45 -6.33 2.22
CA CYS A 96 11.56 -5.41 2.44
C CYS A 96 12.08 -4.82 1.12
N TRP A 97 12.20 -5.63 0.07
CA TRP A 97 12.56 -5.14 -1.27
C TRP A 97 11.49 -4.22 -1.85
N GLN A 98 10.21 -4.55 -1.68
CA GLN A 98 9.11 -3.73 -2.17
C GLN A 98 9.11 -2.33 -1.53
N ILE A 99 9.17 -2.24 -0.21
CA ILE A 99 9.14 -0.93 0.49
C ILE A 99 10.41 -0.10 0.21
N LEU A 100 11.56 -0.76 0.03
CA LEU A 100 12.78 -0.08 -0.40
C LEU A 100 12.65 0.45 -1.83
N ALA A 101 12.09 -0.34 -2.74
CA ALA A 101 11.85 0.07 -4.12
C ALA A 101 10.96 1.32 -4.17
N TYR A 102 9.88 1.36 -3.39
CA TYR A 102 9.02 2.55 -3.28
C TYR A 102 9.77 3.77 -2.77
N THR A 103 10.64 3.59 -1.79
CA THR A 103 11.50 4.68 -1.30
C THR A 103 12.45 5.19 -2.39
N TRP A 104 12.96 4.31 -3.26
CA TRP A 104 13.81 4.71 -4.37
C TRP A 104 13.07 5.40 -5.51
N LEU A 105 11.77 5.12 -5.67
CA LEU A 105 10.90 5.79 -6.65
C LEU A 105 10.51 7.22 -6.25
N ASP A 106 10.72 7.64 -5.01
CA ASP A 106 10.68 9.06 -4.59
C ASP A 106 11.92 9.82 -5.12
N SER A 107 12.11 9.82 -6.44
CA SER A 107 13.30 10.34 -7.12
C SER A 107 13.43 11.86 -7.04
N LEU A 108 12.29 12.56 -7.01
CA LEU A 108 12.21 14.01 -6.85
C LEU A 108 12.13 14.47 -5.39
N ASP A 109 12.22 13.53 -4.44
CA ASP A 109 12.13 13.82 -3.01
C ASP A 109 10.82 14.53 -2.63
N LEU A 110 9.72 14.21 -3.33
CA LEU A 110 8.40 14.84 -3.15
C LEU A 110 7.80 14.43 -1.81
N HIS A 111 8.02 13.17 -1.42
CA HIS A 111 7.51 12.61 -0.18
C HIS A 111 8.53 12.68 0.95
N ARG A 112 9.79 13.02 0.65
CA ARG A 112 10.89 13.14 1.61
C ARG A 112 11.01 11.91 2.49
N ILE A 113 10.94 10.73 1.88
CA ILE A 113 10.99 9.46 2.60
C ILE A 113 12.40 9.29 3.17
N ARG A 114 12.51 9.17 4.50
CA ARG A 114 13.80 8.97 5.20
C ARG A 114 13.88 7.63 5.91
N SER A 115 12.72 7.10 6.29
CA SER A 115 12.59 5.85 7.00
C SER A 115 11.47 5.01 6.42
N VAL A 116 11.50 3.73 6.74
CA VAL A 116 10.53 2.75 6.26
C VAL A 116 10.11 1.84 7.40
N GLY A 117 8.88 1.34 7.34
CA GLY A 117 8.34 0.46 8.36
C GLY A 117 7.42 -0.62 7.80
N LEU A 118 7.46 -1.80 8.42
CA LEU A 118 6.46 -2.85 8.25
C LEU A 118 5.59 -2.87 9.49
N TYR A 119 4.29 -2.58 9.34
CA TYR A 119 3.32 -2.70 10.41
C TYR A 119 2.62 -4.05 10.34
N LEU A 120 2.94 -4.93 11.30
CA LEU A 120 2.34 -6.25 11.45
C LEU A 120 1.04 -6.12 12.27
N ALA A 121 -0.05 -5.75 11.62
CA ALA A 121 -1.29 -5.33 12.28
C ALA A 121 -1.87 -6.39 13.23
N ARG A 122 -1.80 -7.68 12.88
CA ARG A 122 -2.24 -8.79 13.76
C ARG A 122 -1.48 -8.83 15.08
N HIS A 123 -0.24 -8.36 15.09
CA HIS A 123 0.65 -8.40 16.26
C HIS A 123 0.78 -7.02 16.93
N GLY A 124 0.28 -5.96 16.31
CA GLY A 124 0.44 -4.58 16.80
C GLY A 124 1.90 -4.12 16.83
N VAL A 125 2.76 -4.69 15.98
CA VAL A 125 4.20 -4.42 15.96
C VAL A 125 4.57 -3.63 14.72
N LEU A 126 5.26 -2.51 14.91
CA LEU A 126 5.95 -1.78 13.85
C LEU A 126 7.44 -2.10 13.92
N VAL A 127 7.99 -2.61 12.82
CA VAL A 127 9.44 -2.76 12.65
C VAL A 127 9.90 -1.70 11.66
N ALA A 128 10.85 -0.87 12.05
CA ALA A 128 11.26 0.31 11.28
C ALA A 128 12.78 0.42 11.15
N TRP A 129 13.20 1.01 10.03
CA TRP A 129 14.61 1.26 9.70
C TRP A 129 14.76 2.63 9.04
N SER A 130 15.97 3.19 9.07
CA SER A 130 16.32 4.18 8.05
C SER A 130 16.34 3.50 6.68
N ALA A 131 15.96 4.22 5.62
CA ALA A 131 15.99 3.67 4.26
C ALA A 131 17.39 3.15 3.88
N ARG A 132 18.43 3.86 4.32
CA ARG A 132 19.84 3.47 4.11
C ARG A 132 20.20 2.17 4.83
N THR A 133 19.76 2.01 6.09
CA THR A 133 20.02 0.80 6.87
C THR A 133 19.35 -0.42 6.23
N LEU A 134 18.10 -0.28 5.78
CA LEU A 134 17.41 -1.38 5.09
C LEU A 134 18.11 -1.74 3.78
N ALA A 135 18.52 -0.74 2.99
CA ALA A 135 19.24 -0.96 1.75
C ALA A 135 20.55 -1.73 1.96
N GLY A 136 21.35 -1.31 2.95
CA GLY A 136 22.61 -1.98 3.24
C GLY A 136 22.43 -3.42 3.71
N ALA A 137 21.40 -3.68 4.52
CA ALA A 137 21.06 -5.04 4.95
C ALA A 137 20.62 -5.94 3.78
N LEU A 138 19.81 -5.43 2.86
CA LEU A 138 19.33 -6.18 1.70
C LEU A 138 20.40 -6.44 0.63
N LEU A 139 21.32 -5.49 0.46
CA LEU A 139 22.46 -5.61 -0.47
C LEU A 139 23.62 -6.43 0.12
N GLY A 140 23.63 -6.65 1.44
CA GLY A 140 24.76 -7.26 2.15
C GLY A 140 25.99 -6.34 2.22
N ASP A 141 25.82 -5.03 1.97
CA ASP A 141 26.89 -4.04 1.93
C ASP A 141 26.37 -2.68 2.41
N ASN A 142 26.99 -2.13 3.46
CA ASN A 142 26.64 -0.83 4.02
C ASN A 142 27.40 0.35 3.39
N ASN A 143 28.21 0.11 2.37
CA ASN A 143 28.92 1.16 1.64
C ASN A 143 27.91 2.12 0.97
N PRO A 144 27.90 3.41 1.32
CA PRO A 144 26.96 4.37 0.75
C PRO A 144 27.05 4.47 -0.78
N GLY A 145 28.25 4.40 -1.35
CA GLY A 145 28.46 4.45 -2.79
C GLY A 145 27.84 3.25 -3.52
N ARG A 146 27.85 2.06 -2.89
CA ARG A 146 27.21 0.86 -3.43
C ARG A 146 25.69 0.96 -3.38
N VAL A 147 25.13 1.46 -2.27
CA VAL A 147 23.69 1.72 -2.13
C VAL A 147 23.21 2.73 -3.17
N ASP A 148 23.95 3.84 -3.35
CA ASP A 148 23.60 4.87 -4.33
C ASP A 148 23.71 4.35 -5.77
N GLN A 149 24.69 3.51 -6.06
CA GLN A 149 24.79 2.82 -7.35
C GLN A 149 23.57 1.92 -7.60
N ALA A 150 23.23 1.05 -6.66
CA ALA A 150 22.10 0.13 -6.79
C ALA A 150 20.77 0.89 -6.96
N ARG A 151 20.59 2.00 -6.24
CA ARG A 151 19.44 2.90 -6.42
C ARG A 151 19.36 3.43 -7.85
N ARG A 152 20.47 3.92 -8.42
CA ARG A 152 20.49 4.44 -9.81
C ARG A 152 20.14 3.35 -10.82
N GLU A 153 20.76 2.18 -10.71
CA GLU A 153 20.48 1.02 -11.57
C GLU A 153 19.00 0.61 -11.49
N PHE A 154 18.44 0.57 -10.27
CA PHE A 154 17.02 0.30 -10.08
C PHE A 154 16.12 1.35 -10.74
N VAL A 155 16.37 2.65 -10.52
CA VAL A 155 15.55 3.73 -11.09
C VAL A 155 15.57 3.69 -12.61
N GLU A 156 16.71 3.38 -13.23
CA GLU A 156 16.82 3.23 -14.68
C GLU A 156 15.90 2.11 -15.19
N VAL A 157 15.98 0.91 -14.60
CA VAL A 157 15.14 -0.23 -14.97
C VAL A 157 13.66 0.07 -14.70
N ALA A 158 13.33 0.63 -13.54
CA ALA A 158 11.96 0.98 -13.17
C ALA A 158 11.36 1.99 -14.16
N THR A 159 12.13 2.99 -14.57
CA THR A 159 11.71 3.99 -15.58
C THR A 159 11.35 3.32 -16.90
N GLN A 160 12.14 2.34 -17.37
CA GLN A 160 11.84 1.60 -18.59
C GLN A 160 10.54 0.81 -18.48
N VAL A 161 10.34 0.12 -17.36
CA VAL A 161 9.12 -0.67 -17.09
C VAL A 161 7.88 0.23 -17.01
N ILE A 162 7.99 1.37 -16.32
CA ILE A 162 6.89 2.33 -16.13
C ILE A 162 6.48 2.94 -17.47
N ARG A 163 7.45 3.36 -18.30
CA ARG A 163 7.21 3.85 -19.67
C ARG A 163 6.53 2.80 -20.54
N GLY A 164 6.96 1.54 -20.45
CA GLY A 164 6.34 0.43 -21.18
C GLY A 164 4.86 0.20 -20.82
N LYS A 165 4.42 0.66 -19.65
CA LYS A 165 3.01 0.61 -19.19
C LYS A 165 2.24 1.92 -19.44
N GLY A 166 2.84 2.89 -20.15
CA GLY A 166 2.23 4.20 -20.40
C GLY A 166 2.30 5.17 -19.21
N GLY A 167 3.01 4.82 -18.14
CA GLY A 167 3.26 5.70 -17.02
C GLY A 167 4.50 6.57 -17.22
N VAL A 168 4.62 7.62 -16.42
CA VAL A 168 5.80 8.48 -16.36
C VAL A 168 6.18 8.67 -14.90
N LEU A 169 7.40 8.31 -14.53
CA LEU A 169 7.93 8.73 -13.23
C LEU A 169 8.06 10.26 -13.22
N PRO A 170 7.80 10.94 -12.10
CA PRO A 170 8.24 12.31 -11.93
C PRO A 170 9.77 12.35 -12.09
N ILE A 171 10.23 12.82 -13.26
CA ILE A 171 11.65 13.03 -13.56
C ILE A 171 11.96 14.53 -13.42
N ALA A 172 13.15 14.82 -12.88
CA ALA A 172 13.68 16.18 -12.76
C ALA A 172 14.15 16.69 -14.12
#